data_AF-A0A2S9JBV5-F1
#
_entry.id   AF-A0A2S9JBV5-F1
#
_cell.length_a   1.000
_cell.length_b   1.000
_cell.length_c   1.000
_cell.angle_alpha   90.00
_cell.angle_beta   90.00
_cell.angle_gamma   90.00
#
_symmetry.space_group_name_H-M   'P 1'
#
loop_
_entity.id
_entity.type
_entity.pdbx_description
1 polymer ?
#
loop_
_entity_poly.entity_id
_entity_poly.type
_entity_poly.pdbx_seq_one_letter_code
_entity_poly.pdbx_strand_id
1 'polypeptide(L)'
;MSFHASAAVFSARSDHLSKFRNHLMSSVCAALIIAASGPSAHAQEASGKYFNADGSKTDDLEKAAATWRTPEFISDWGLSAMRAEYAYAFGATGKGSDVGVMDSGIDTDHPEYKNNPRIHLVNTVGEYFADSTEWEDENGGPFKKGEAFNVSGAYNSKYNDSHGTHVSGTIGASRDDKGMHGVAFDVNLYEANTHGTDDNRLQGSDTLDYNYFMAAYKALSANKGVTFVNNSWGSDSHDEVKYFENQTDTIPNFTKAYSNFRKLSESGNKTWLDAVGDAAVRYGIIQVVSASNDGPMRNPDLFAGLPFFRPELEDQWLAVAWANKGPSPDFSGGGINTYSNRCGVARYWCVDAPGSGIYSTIPKGKYLAESGTSMSAPHATGALAVIQSRFPYMTPQQVLQVLLTTSVNKDGMIRRIPVDEDGWGDINLKHAMNGPGQFITGKFDINTPSNIKDTWSNPITDDALLQRPVSERADLQKLVDELATKGWDKGPPTNVSVEDKDYYNNLVKTIATRKEAIAMHVKITQGSLTKSGAGSLWLTGKNSYRGDTVINGGELGIGLGGSIVSASIINDTGLLTVDGTAAAVTANAGGRLKINTTGVTGDLTLNGGFA
;
A
#
# COMPACT_ATOMS: atom_id res chain seq x y z
N MET A 1 -6.56 -49.66 22.74
CA MET A 1 -7.90 -49.80 23.36
C MET A 1 -8.08 -48.71 24.40
N SER A 2 -9.30 -48.19 24.43
CA SER A 2 -9.76 -46.88 24.87
C SER A 2 -9.90 -46.65 26.39
N PHE A 3 -9.49 -45.43 26.81
CA PHE A 3 -10.18 -44.40 27.64
C PHE A 3 -10.68 -44.77 29.07
N HIS A 4 -10.17 -44.15 30.15
CA HIS A 4 -10.39 -42.79 30.72
C HIS A 4 -11.55 -42.71 31.73
N ALA A 5 -11.28 -42.13 32.91
CA ALA A 5 -11.84 -40.83 33.31
C ALA A 5 -11.29 -40.38 34.69
N SER A 6 -10.81 -39.14 34.75
CA SER A 6 -10.50 -38.38 35.98
C SER A 6 -11.69 -37.52 36.38
N ALA A 7 -11.86 -37.25 37.68
CA ALA A 7 -12.49 -36.01 38.15
C ALA A 7 -12.00 -35.69 39.58
N ALA A 8 -11.52 -34.46 39.75
CA ALA A 8 -11.30 -33.79 41.03
C ALA A 8 -12.33 -32.66 41.16
N VAL A 9 -12.94 -32.51 42.34
CA VAL A 9 -13.56 -31.25 42.78
C VAL A 9 -13.35 -31.09 44.28
N PHE A 10 -12.76 -29.95 44.67
CA PHE A 10 -12.51 -29.54 46.05
C PHE A 10 -13.70 -28.77 46.62
N SER A 11 -13.84 -28.92 47.94
CA SER A 11 -14.96 -28.54 48.81
C SER A 11 -15.10 -27.04 49.08
N ALA A 12 -16.35 -26.62 49.26
CA ALA A 12 -16.73 -25.39 49.97
C ALA A 12 -16.60 -25.55 51.49
N ARG A 13 -16.26 -24.48 52.21
CA ARG A 13 -16.82 -24.07 53.53
C ARG A 13 -16.19 -22.78 54.07
N SER A 14 -17.07 -21.84 54.42
CA SER A 14 -17.17 -21.06 55.68
C SER A 14 -16.00 -21.22 56.69
N ASP A 15 -15.53 -20.22 57.46
CA ASP A 15 -16.24 -19.07 58.00
C ASP A 15 -15.25 -18.16 58.78
N HIS A 16 -15.71 -16.93 59.05
CA HIS A 16 -15.34 -16.02 60.16
C HIS A 16 -13.99 -15.25 60.23
N LEU A 17 -14.12 -13.93 60.01
CA LEU A 17 -13.82 -12.83 60.95
C LEU A 17 -12.56 -12.92 61.84
N SER A 18 -11.57 -12.04 61.59
CA SER A 18 -11.46 -10.77 62.32
C SER A 18 -10.20 -9.96 61.90
N LYS A 19 -10.34 -8.63 62.00
CA LYS A 19 -9.29 -7.60 62.01
C LYS A 19 -8.65 -7.24 60.67
N PHE A 20 -9.15 -6.17 60.05
CA PHE A 20 -8.27 -5.11 59.57
C PHE A 20 -8.98 -3.75 59.63
N ARG A 21 -8.56 -2.93 60.61
CA ARG A 21 -8.67 -1.48 60.56
C ARG A 21 -7.76 -1.03 59.42
N ASN A 22 -8.31 -0.32 58.42
CA ASN A 22 -7.76 0.92 57.87
C ASN A 22 -8.63 1.45 56.72
N HIS A 23 -9.30 2.55 57.03
CA HIS A 23 -9.78 3.66 56.20
C HIS A 23 -10.40 3.41 54.82
N LEU A 24 -11.73 3.39 54.83
CA LEU A 24 -12.60 3.91 53.77
C LEU A 24 -13.38 5.08 54.37
N MET A 25 -13.33 6.26 53.73
CA MET A 25 -14.45 7.21 53.53
C MET A 25 -13.96 8.65 53.34
N SER A 26 -14.41 9.20 52.21
CA SER A 26 -14.87 10.58 52.03
C SER A 26 -13.83 11.68 51.84
N SER A 27 -13.42 11.86 50.58
CA SER A 27 -12.90 13.13 50.07
C SER A 27 -14.08 14.00 49.64
N VAL A 28 -14.61 14.80 50.56
CA VAL A 28 -15.46 15.96 50.26
C VAL A 28 -14.82 17.17 50.93
N CYS A 29 -14.14 17.99 50.13
CA CYS A 29 -13.68 19.36 50.44
C CYS A 29 -13.24 19.97 49.11
N ALA A 30 -13.47 21.22 48.75
CA ALA A 30 -14.38 22.26 49.19
C ALA A 30 -14.25 23.31 48.06
N ALA A 31 -15.37 23.83 47.57
CA ALA A 31 -15.35 24.94 46.63
C ALA A 31 -14.71 26.17 47.29
N LEU A 32 -13.66 26.71 46.68
CA LEU A 32 -13.13 28.04 46.98
C LEU A 32 -12.91 28.76 45.66
N ILE A 33 -13.91 29.56 45.31
CA ILE A 33 -13.86 30.58 44.26
C ILE A 33 -12.96 31.71 44.78
N ILE A 34 -11.80 31.89 44.16
CA ILE A 34 -11.11 33.18 44.17
C ILE A 34 -11.21 33.73 42.75
N ALA A 35 -12.07 34.73 42.58
CA ALA A 35 -12.13 35.56 41.39
C ALA A 35 -10.83 36.38 41.31
N ALA A 36 -10.00 36.07 40.33
CA ALA A 36 -8.99 36.97 39.81
C ALA A 36 -9.36 37.27 38.35
N SER A 37 -9.98 38.43 38.15
CA SER A 37 -10.28 39.02 36.85
C SER A 37 -8.97 39.42 36.16
N GLY A 38 -8.50 38.58 35.25
CA GLY A 38 -7.66 38.95 34.12
C GLY A 38 -8.33 38.40 32.86
N PRO A 39 -8.23 39.05 31.69
CA PRO A 39 -8.87 38.53 30.48
C PRO A 39 -8.21 37.20 30.14
N SER A 40 -8.87 36.11 30.54
CA SER A 40 -8.61 34.78 30.02
C SER A 40 -8.77 34.89 28.51
N ALA A 41 -7.67 34.80 27.78
CA ALA A 41 -7.71 34.45 26.38
C ALA A 41 -8.47 33.13 26.31
N HIS A 42 -9.76 33.20 25.95
CA HIS A 42 -10.43 32.07 25.35
C HIS A 42 -9.55 31.69 24.16
N ALA A 43 -8.80 30.60 24.28
CA ALA A 43 -8.27 29.90 23.13
C ALA A 43 -9.50 29.45 22.35
N GLN A 44 -9.95 30.33 21.47
CA GLN A 44 -10.99 30.08 20.50
C GLN A 44 -10.45 28.89 19.70
N GLU A 45 -11.05 27.71 19.86
CA GLU A 45 -10.78 26.58 18.98
C GLU A 45 -10.84 27.13 17.56
N ALA A 46 -9.71 27.13 16.85
CA ALA A 46 -9.62 27.75 15.54
C ALA A 46 -10.69 27.12 14.64
N SER A 47 -11.66 27.92 14.22
CA SER A 47 -12.70 27.49 13.28
C SER A 47 -12.07 27.25 11.90
N GLY A 48 -12.36 26.12 11.28
CA GLY A 48 -11.90 25.82 9.91
C GLY A 48 -11.81 24.32 9.64
N LYS A 49 -11.93 23.93 8.37
CA LYS A 49 -11.84 22.53 7.93
C LYS A 49 -10.41 22.03 7.74
N TYR A 50 -9.49 22.89 7.33
CA TYR A 50 -8.13 22.53 6.94
C TYR A 50 -7.10 23.08 7.91
N PHE A 51 -5.98 22.38 8.04
CA PHE A 51 -4.86 22.70 8.92
C PHE A 51 -3.78 23.48 8.17
N ASN A 52 -3.35 24.60 8.73
CA ASN A 52 -2.11 25.26 8.37
C ASN A 52 -0.92 24.53 9.03
N ALA A 53 0.28 24.74 8.51
CA ALA A 53 1.51 24.11 9.02
C ALA A 53 1.88 24.51 10.47
N ASP A 54 1.36 25.63 10.97
CA ASP A 54 1.51 26.08 12.37
C ASP A 54 0.45 25.47 13.32
N GLY A 55 -0.45 24.64 12.79
CA GLY A 55 -1.55 24.01 13.53
C GLY A 55 -2.84 24.84 13.60
N SER A 56 -2.83 26.09 13.14
CA SER A 56 -4.06 26.88 13.01
C SER A 56 -4.97 26.34 11.88
N LYS A 57 -6.22 26.79 11.82
CA LYS A 57 -7.21 26.27 10.86
C LYS A 57 -7.80 27.34 9.94
N THR A 58 -8.20 26.93 8.74
CA THR A 58 -8.88 27.75 7.72
C THR A 58 -9.88 26.92 6.92
N ASP A 59 -10.85 27.56 6.27
CA ASP A 59 -11.78 26.91 5.33
C ASP A 59 -11.28 26.95 3.87
N ASP A 60 -10.12 27.59 3.63
CA ASP A 60 -9.50 27.75 2.32
C ASP A 60 -8.36 26.73 2.15
N LEU A 61 -8.61 25.66 1.39
CA LEU A 61 -7.67 24.56 1.18
C LEU A 61 -6.36 25.03 0.53
N GLU A 62 -6.43 25.94 -0.44
CA GLU A 62 -5.24 26.41 -1.15
C GLU A 62 -4.36 27.26 -0.24
N LYS A 63 -4.96 28.09 0.63
CA LYS A 63 -4.21 28.81 1.66
C LYS A 63 -3.57 27.86 2.66
N ALA A 64 -4.31 26.84 3.12
CA ALA A 64 -3.77 25.84 4.04
C ALA A 64 -2.57 25.13 3.44
N ALA A 65 -2.73 24.55 2.25
CA ALA A 65 -1.69 23.86 1.50
C ALA A 65 -0.44 24.73 1.28
N ALA A 66 -0.61 26.01 0.94
CA ALA A 66 0.52 26.93 0.74
C ALA A 66 1.40 27.08 2.00
N THR A 67 0.84 26.98 3.21
CA THR A 67 1.63 27.10 4.45
C THR A 67 2.55 25.89 4.69
N TRP A 68 2.27 24.74 4.08
CA TRP A 68 3.06 23.51 4.25
C TRP A 68 4.29 23.46 3.37
N ARG A 69 4.44 24.37 2.38
CA ARG A 69 5.61 24.45 1.49
C ARG A 69 6.80 25.14 2.17
N THR A 70 7.21 24.63 3.32
CA THR A 70 8.36 25.12 4.12
C THR A 70 9.70 24.77 3.44
N PRO A 71 10.83 25.37 3.87
CA PRO A 71 12.16 24.97 3.40
C PRO A 71 12.46 23.47 3.57
N GLU A 72 12.01 22.88 4.68
CA GLU A 72 12.13 21.44 4.95
C GLU A 72 11.31 20.61 3.96
N PHE A 73 10.06 21.01 3.67
CA PHE A 73 9.19 20.35 2.69
C PHE A 73 9.77 20.40 1.27
N ILE A 74 10.29 21.55 0.84
CA ILE A 74 10.80 21.71 -0.54
C ILE A 74 12.19 21.08 -0.75
N SER A 75 12.85 20.64 0.32
CA SER A 75 14.17 20.00 0.25
C SER A 75 14.09 18.65 -0.49
N ASP A 76 12.97 17.94 -0.34
CA ASP A 76 12.59 16.87 -1.24
C ASP A 76 11.48 17.32 -2.20
N TRP A 77 11.83 17.46 -3.48
CA TRP A 77 10.85 17.86 -4.50
C TRP A 77 9.74 16.82 -4.69
N GLY A 78 9.97 15.56 -4.31
CA GLY A 78 8.99 14.48 -4.44
C GLY A 78 7.70 14.76 -3.65
N LEU A 79 7.82 15.45 -2.51
CA LEU A 79 6.67 15.90 -1.71
C LEU A 79 5.77 16.86 -2.51
N SER A 80 6.37 17.81 -3.23
CA SER A 80 5.65 18.76 -4.07
C SER A 80 5.03 18.08 -5.30
N ALA A 81 5.76 17.15 -5.91
CA ALA A 81 5.28 16.42 -7.08
C ALA A 81 4.05 15.55 -6.79
N MET A 82 4.04 14.87 -5.64
CA MET A 82 2.88 14.09 -5.18
C MET A 82 1.78 14.94 -4.56
N ARG A 83 1.98 16.25 -4.42
CA ARG A 83 1.03 17.18 -3.79
C ARG A 83 0.75 16.88 -2.31
N ALA A 84 1.78 16.48 -1.57
CA ALA A 84 1.68 16.08 -0.17
C ALA A 84 1.18 17.21 0.75
N GLU A 85 1.41 18.48 0.38
CA GLU A 85 0.93 19.64 1.14
C GLU A 85 -0.61 19.66 1.31
N TYR A 86 -1.34 19.09 0.35
CA TYR A 86 -2.79 18.98 0.45
C TYR A 86 -3.19 17.93 1.48
N ALA A 87 -2.48 16.80 1.56
CA ALA A 87 -2.75 15.81 2.59
C ALA A 87 -2.52 16.37 4.00
N TYR A 88 -1.43 17.12 4.18
CA TYR A 88 -1.14 17.78 5.46
C TYR A 88 -2.20 18.84 5.80
N ALA A 89 -2.73 19.55 4.80
CA ALA A 89 -3.87 20.45 4.99
C ALA A 89 -5.15 19.73 5.43
N PHE A 90 -5.34 18.46 5.04
CA PHE A 90 -6.40 17.60 5.59
C PHE A 90 -6.06 17.01 6.98
N GLY A 91 -4.87 17.29 7.52
CA GLY A 91 -4.38 16.74 8.78
C GLY A 91 -3.86 15.30 8.68
N ALA A 92 -3.64 14.80 7.46
CA ALA A 92 -3.16 13.45 7.19
C ALA A 92 -1.63 13.45 7.06
N THR A 93 -0.94 12.92 8.06
CA THR A 93 0.53 12.96 8.19
C THR A 93 1.17 11.58 8.33
N GLY A 94 0.37 10.51 8.16
CA GLY A 94 0.76 9.12 8.47
C GLY A 94 0.55 8.73 9.94
N LYS A 95 0.07 9.66 10.77
CA LYS A 95 -0.21 9.40 12.18
C LYS A 95 -1.19 8.25 12.36
N GLY A 96 -0.81 7.28 13.18
CA GLY A 96 -1.64 6.10 13.47
C GLY A 96 -1.53 4.97 12.45
N SER A 97 -0.67 5.14 11.43
CA SER A 97 -0.26 4.08 10.52
C SER A 97 1.07 3.46 10.97
N ASP A 98 1.20 2.15 10.78
CA ASP A 98 2.44 1.42 10.97
C ASP A 98 2.93 0.90 9.61
N VAL A 99 4.18 1.17 9.27
CA VAL A 99 4.81 0.79 8.00
C VAL A 99 6.07 0.00 8.28
N GLY A 100 6.28 -1.08 7.52
CA GLY A 100 7.52 -1.84 7.52
C GLY A 100 8.48 -1.38 6.43
N VAL A 101 9.78 -1.53 6.69
CA VAL A 101 10.86 -1.37 5.72
C VAL A 101 11.72 -2.62 5.80
N MET A 102 11.99 -3.23 4.65
CA MET A 102 12.95 -4.31 4.51
C MET A 102 14.07 -3.80 3.59
N ASP A 103 15.18 -3.38 4.16
CA ASP A 103 16.29 -2.73 3.43
C ASP A 103 17.64 -2.94 4.15
N SER A 104 18.71 -2.21 3.81
CA SER A 104 20.03 -2.31 4.46
C SER A 104 20.08 -1.73 5.90
N GLY A 105 18.92 -1.56 6.54
CA GLY A 105 18.77 -1.10 7.92
C GLY A 105 18.89 0.40 8.10
N ILE A 106 18.50 0.86 9.29
CA ILE A 106 18.36 2.28 9.62
C ILE A 106 19.37 2.73 10.68
N ASP A 107 20.04 3.86 10.42
CA ASP A 107 20.89 4.51 11.41
C ASP A 107 20.06 5.31 12.44
N THR A 108 19.65 4.65 13.52
CA THR A 108 18.83 5.28 14.57
C THR A 108 19.54 6.40 15.36
N ASP A 109 20.86 6.57 15.19
CA ASP A 109 21.59 7.72 15.76
C ASP A 109 21.44 9.00 14.93
N HIS A 110 20.90 8.91 13.71
CA HIS A 110 20.57 10.06 12.88
C HIS A 110 19.61 11.02 13.62
N PRO A 111 19.83 12.34 13.59
CA PRO A 111 18.98 13.31 14.31
C PRO A 111 17.47 13.18 14.03
N GLU A 112 17.10 12.78 12.81
CA GLU A 112 15.70 12.53 12.42
C GLU A 112 15.01 11.39 13.18
N TYR A 113 15.78 10.43 13.71
CA TYR A 113 15.27 9.20 14.35
C TYR A 113 15.65 9.09 15.82
N LYS A 114 16.69 9.82 16.23
CA LYS A 114 17.28 9.70 17.55
C LYS A 114 16.25 10.02 18.64
N ASN A 115 16.07 9.07 19.57
CA ASN A 115 15.10 9.13 20.65
C ASN A 115 13.63 9.28 20.19
N ASN A 116 13.33 8.93 18.94
CA ASN A 116 11.98 9.02 18.40
C ASN A 116 11.24 7.69 18.67
N PRO A 117 10.15 7.70 19.47
CA PRO A 117 9.42 6.48 19.82
C PRO A 117 8.67 5.85 18.64
N ARG A 118 8.59 6.53 17.49
CA ARG A 118 8.00 6.01 16.24
C ARG A 118 8.90 5.01 15.52
N ILE A 119 10.19 4.94 15.86
CA ILE A 119 11.17 4.11 15.16
C ILE A 119 11.34 2.79 15.91
N HIS A 120 11.03 1.70 15.23
CA HIS A 120 10.96 0.36 15.81
C HIS A 120 11.89 -0.59 15.05
N LEU A 121 13.00 -0.99 15.66
CA LEU A 121 13.85 -2.04 15.11
C LEU A 121 13.25 -3.40 15.41
N VAL A 122 13.12 -4.26 14.40
CA VAL A 122 12.76 -5.67 14.61
C VAL A 122 14.00 -6.56 14.55
N ASN A 123 13.93 -7.72 15.20
CA ASN A 123 14.98 -8.74 15.11
C ASN A 123 14.47 -9.90 14.23
N THR A 124 15.21 -10.18 13.16
CA THR A 124 15.01 -11.31 12.27
C THR A 124 15.73 -12.52 12.85
N VAL A 125 14.97 -13.50 13.34
CA VAL A 125 15.51 -14.67 14.06
C VAL A 125 14.99 -15.97 13.45
N GLY A 126 15.88 -16.92 13.21
CA GLY A 126 15.55 -18.21 12.62
C GLY A 126 16.77 -19.05 12.29
N GLU A 127 16.58 -20.03 11.41
CA GLU A 127 17.63 -20.89 10.85
C GLU A 127 17.50 -20.94 9.33
N TYR A 128 18.61 -20.93 8.60
CA TYR A 128 18.61 -20.93 7.13
C TYR A 128 17.99 -22.21 6.56
N PHE A 129 17.22 -22.07 5.49
CA PHE A 129 16.53 -23.17 4.79
C PHE A 129 17.46 -23.96 3.87
N ALA A 130 18.41 -23.27 3.23
CA ALA A 130 19.34 -23.82 2.25
C ALA A 130 20.79 -23.40 2.55
N ASP A 131 21.74 -24.03 1.87
CA ASP A 131 23.11 -23.52 1.78
C ASP A 131 23.16 -22.41 0.74
N SER A 132 23.96 -21.36 0.94
CA SER A 132 24.32 -20.40 -0.12
C SER A 132 25.82 -20.21 -0.15
N THR A 133 26.38 -20.17 -1.36
CA THR A 133 27.81 -19.93 -1.59
C THR A 133 28.12 -18.49 -1.98
N GLU A 134 27.08 -17.66 -2.18
CA GLU A 134 27.20 -16.31 -2.76
C GLU A 134 26.77 -15.20 -1.81
N TRP A 135 26.15 -15.54 -0.69
CA TRP A 135 25.73 -14.58 0.32
C TRP A 135 26.64 -14.64 1.53
N GLU A 136 27.13 -13.48 1.93
CA GLU A 136 27.95 -13.31 3.13
C GLU A 136 27.03 -13.05 4.34
N ASP A 137 27.14 -13.88 5.38
CA ASP A 137 26.51 -13.71 6.68
C ASP A 137 27.13 -12.55 7.48
N GLU A 138 26.75 -12.40 8.77
CA GLU A 138 27.32 -11.39 9.67
C GLU A 138 28.85 -11.49 9.83
N ASN A 139 29.45 -12.61 9.41
CA ASN A 139 30.88 -12.91 9.47
C ASN A 139 31.58 -12.76 8.12
N GLY A 140 30.88 -12.40 7.03
CA GLY A 140 31.48 -12.28 5.70
C GLY A 140 31.60 -13.62 4.97
N GLY A 141 30.76 -14.62 5.26
CA GLY A 141 30.90 -15.98 4.72
C GLY A 141 29.58 -16.68 4.32
N PRO A 142 29.66 -17.77 3.54
CA PRO A 142 28.50 -18.52 3.07
C PRO A 142 27.65 -19.06 4.22
N PHE A 143 26.32 -18.94 4.14
CA PHE A 143 25.43 -19.55 5.13
C PHE A 143 25.14 -21.02 4.85
N LYS A 144 24.96 -21.79 5.93
CA LYS A 144 24.62 -23.23 5.85
C LYS A 144 23.21 -23.49 6.31
N LYS A 145 22.57 -24.48 5.68
CA LYS A 145 21.27 -24.98 6.10
C LYS A 145 21.28 -25.38 7.59
N GLY A 146 20.31 -24.85 8.34
CA GLY A 146 20.16 -25.10 9.78
C GLY A 146 21.05 -24.24 10.67
N GLU A 147 21.92 -23.40 10.10
CA GLU A 147 22.64 -22.40 10.88
C GLU A 147 21.69 -21.28 11.32
N ALA A 148 21.81 -20.86 12.57
CA ALA A 148 20.95 -19.84 13.16
C ALA A 148 21.38 -18.43 12.74
N PHE A 149 20.40 -17.53 12.60
CA PHE A 149 20.62 -16.11 12.40
C PHE A 149 19.83 -15.28 13.41
N ASN A 150 20.38 -14.11 13.76
CA ASN A 150 19.73 -13.10 14.60
C ASN A 150 20.19 -11.71 14.17
N VAL A 151 19.40 -11.05 13.34
CA VAL A 151 19.77 -9.79 12.69
C VAL A 151 18.84 -8.68 13.13
N SER A 152 19.41 -7.60 13.67
CA SER A 152 18.65 -6.39 14.00
C SER A 152 18.39 -5.55 12.75
N GLY A 153 17.24 -4.86 12.72
CA GLY A 153 16.93 -3.78 11.77
C GLY A 153 17.90 -2.59 11.80
N ALA A 154 18.78 -2.48 12.79
CA ALA A 154 19.75 -1.39 12.86
C ALA A 154 20.73 -1.43 11.67
N TYR A 155 21.12 -0.24 11.20
CA TYR A 155 22.26 -0.07 10.31
C TYR A 155 23.55 -0.59 10.97
N ASN A 156 24.33 -1.37 10.22
CA ASN A 156 25.66 -1.80 10.61
C ASN A 156 26.65 -1.58 9.48
N SER A 157 27.59 -0.64 9.67
CA SER A 157 28.58 -0.27 8.66
C SER A 157 29.54 -1.38 8.23
N LYS A 158 29.52 -2.55 8.88
CA LYS A 158 30.31 -3.71 8.47
C LYS A 158 29.80 -4.33 7.17
N TYR A 159 28.48 -4.32 6.96
CA TYR A 159 27.83 -5.03 5.84
C TYR A 159 26.66 -4.26 5.21
N ASN A 160 26.26 -3.12 5.78
CA ASN A 160 25.25 -2.24 5.19
C ASN A 160 25.88 -0.97 4.59
N ASP A 161 25.24 -0.49 3.53
CA ASP A 161 25.50 0.82 2.89
C ASP A 161 24.54 1.90 3.47
N SER A 162 24.47 3.06 2.84
CA SER A 162 23.58 4.14 3.28
C SER A 162 22.11 3.96 2.90
N HIS A 163 21.78 2.95 2.11
CA HIS A 163 20.55 2.88 1.33
C HIS A 163 19.29 2.80 2.21
N GLY A 164 19.24 1.87 3.17
CA GLY A 164 18.08 1.70 4.06
C GLY A 164 17.79 2.94 4.90
N THR A 165 18.82 3.67 5.32
CA THR A 165 18.63 4.95 6.01
C THR A 165 18.05 6.02 5.07
N HIS A 166 18.37 6.01 3.78
CA HIS A 166 17.79 6.92 2.78
C HIS A 166 16.34 6.61 2.49
N VAL A 167 16.03 5.34 2.28
CA VAL A 167 14.67 4.81 2.08
C VAL A 167 13.78 5.17 3.27
N SER A 168 14.24 4.89 4.50
CA SER A 168 13.49 5.17 5.72
C SER A 168 13.27 6.67 5.96
N GLY A 169 14.18 7.53 5.49
CA GLY A 169 14.02 8.99 5.57
C GLY A 169 12.93 9.51 4.65
N THR A 170 12.90 8.99 3.43
CA THR A 170 11.89 9.33 2.42
C THR A 170 10.48 8.98 2.92
N ILE A 171 10.34 7.86 3.65
CA ILE A 171 9.06 7.48 4.26
C ILE A 171 8.73 8.37 5.46
N GLY A 172 9.62 8.45 6.45
CA GLY A 172 9.24 8.83 7.82
C GLY A 172 10.25 9.64 8.63
N ALA A 173 11.22 10.32 8.00
CA ALA A 173 12.03 11.34 8.67
C ALA A 173 11.14 12.37 9.39
N SER A 174 11.61 12.90 10.51
CA SER A 174 10.81 13.78 11.36
C SER A 174 10.58 15.12 10.67
N ARG A 175 9.49 15.79 11.02
CA ARG A 175 9.27 17.20 10.65
C ARG A 175 9.69 18.08 11.82
N ASP A 176 10.90 18.63 11.77
CA ASP A 176 11.54 19.34 12.87
C ASP A 176 12.23 20.66 12.47
N ASP A 177 11.89 21.16 11.28
CA ASP A 177 12.45 22.36 10.64
C ASP A 177 13.96 22.24 10.31
N LYS A 178 14.52 21.02 10.24
CA LYS A 178 15.90 20.76 9.79
C LYS A 178 15.93 19.77 8.63
N GLY A 179 16.92 19.92 7.76
CA GLY A 179 17.14 18.98 6.66
C GLY A 179 15.89 18.81 5.77
N MET A 180 15.32 17.61 5.83
CA MET A 180 14.11 17.19 5.10
C MET A 180 13.22 16.37 6.05
N HIS A 181 11.93 16.27 5.72
CA HIS A 181 11.02 15.37 6.40
C HIS A 181 10.47 14.32 5.43
N GLY A 182 10.05 13.16 5.95
CA GLY A 182 9.45 12.11 5.14
C GLY A 182 8.04 12.48 4.65
N VAL A 183 7.53 11.72 3.69
CA VAL A 183 6.14 11.84 3.20
C VAL A 183 5.12 11.62 4.33
N ALA A 184 5.41 10.69 5.24
CA ALA A 184 4.57 10.31 6.36
C ALA A 184 5.32 10.56 7.68
N PHE A 185 5.68 11.82 7.96
CA PHE A 185 6.54 12.20 9.08
C PHE A 185 6.00 11.87 10.48
N ASP A 186 4.74 11.45 10.63
CA ASP A 186 4.15 10.95 11.89
C ASP A 186 3.91 9.43 11.92
N VAL A 187 4.36 8.68 10.91
CA VAL A 187 4.20 7.22 10.83
C VAL A 187 5.04 6.48 11.86
N ASN A 188 4.58 5.33 12.34
CA ASN A 188 5.46 4.39 13.05
C ASN A 188 6.21 3.53 12.01
N LEU A 189 7.53 3.55 12.05
CA LEU A 189 8.39 2.86 11.11
C LEU A 189 9.02 1.63 11.75
N TYR A 190 8.80 0.47 11.14
CA TYR A 190 9.32 -0.82 11.58
C TYR A 190 10.42 -1.27 10.62
N GLU A 191 11.65 -1.38 11.11
CA GLU A 191 12.81 -1.66 10.26
C GLU A 191 13.27 -3.11 10.43
N ALA A 192 13.34 -3.84 9.31
CA ALA A 192 14.05 -5.10 9.18
C ALA A 192 15.23 -4.93 8.20
N ASN A 193 16.30 -5.67 8.47
CA ASN A 193 17.53 -5.59 7.68
C ASN A 193 17.59 -6.74 6.66
N THR A 194 17.92 -6.46 5.41
CA THR A 194 18.19 -7.45 4.36
C THR A 194 19.48 -8.21 4.59
N HIS A 195 20.29 -7.73 5.53
CA HIS A 195 21.61 -8.23 5.91
C HIS A 195 22.59 -8.20 4.72
N GLY A 196 22.56 -7.10 3.97
CA GLY A 196 23.47 -6.83 2.86
C GLY A 196 23.45 -5.36 2.44
N THR A 197 24.02 -5.11 1.26
CA THR A 197 24.01 -3.84 0.53
C THR A 197 23.18 -3.96 -0.74
N ASP A 198 22.73 -2.84 -1.30
CA ASP A 198 22.02 -2.82 -2.57
C ASP A 198 22.97 -2.97 -3.78
N ASP A 199 24.20 -2.45 -3.71
CA ASP A 199 25.12 -2.38 -4.86
C ASP A 199 25.97 -3.64 -5.11
N ASN A 200 26.12 -4.54 -4.13
CA ASN A 200 27.03 -5.70 -4.24
C ASN A 200 26.33 -7.07 -4.10
N ARG A 201 25.00 -7.12 -4.23
CA ARG A 201 24.25 -8.35 -3.99
C ARG A 201 23.75 -8.97 -5.29
N LEU A 202 24.18 -10.19 -5.56
CA LEU A 202 23.51 -11.08 -6.51
C LEU A 202 22.17 -11.50 -5.90
N GLN A 203 21.07 -11.22 -6.59
CA GLN A 203 19.70 -11.44 -6.10
C GLN A 203 18.94 -12.47 -6.95
N GLY A 204 19.69 -13.45 -7.46
CA GLY A 204 19.16 -14.57 -8.23
C GLY A 204 18.38 -15.59 -7.39
N SER A 205 17.71 -16.52 -8.07
CA SER A 205 16.78 -17.49 -7.48
C SER A 205 17.36 -18.42 -6.42
N ASP A 206 18.67 -18.65 -6.43
CA ASP A 206 19.40 -19.53 -5.49
C ASP A 206 20.35 -18.77 -4.54
N THR A 207 20.31 -17.44 -4.54
CA THR A 207 21.30 -16.61 -3.82
C THR A 207 20.87 -16.27 -2.39
N LEU A 208 19.55 -16.08 -2.17
CA LEU A 208 18.98 -15.61 -0.90
C LEU A 208 18.05 -16.65 -0.26
N ASP A 209 17.97 -16.64 1.08
CA ASP A 209 17.29 -17.69 1.85
C ASP A 209 15.81 -17.43 2.12
N TYR A 210 14.96 -18.44 1.88
CA TYR A 210 13.53 -18.36 2.18
C TYR A 210 13.21 -18.10 3.66
N ASN A 211 13.85 -18.81 4.59
CA ASN A 211 13.52 -18.70 6.02
C ASN A 211 13.94 -17.34 6.56
N TYR A 212 15.05 -16.77 6.09
CA TYR A 212 15.49 -15.43 6.46
C TYR A 212 14.42 -14.38 6.15
N PHE A 213 14.00 -14.27 4.89
CA PHE A 213 13.02 -13.27 4.47
C PHE A 213 11.64 -13.52 5.10
N MET A 214 11.20 -14.78 5.20
CA MET A 214 9.97 -15.12 5.89
C MET A 214 10.01 -14.70 7.37
N ALA A 215 11.14 -14.87 8.05
CA ALA A 215 11.33 -14.43 9.43
C ALA A 215 11.33 -12.90 9.56
N ALA A 216 11.95 -12.19 8.61
CA ALA A 216 11.97 -10.72 8.58
C ALA A 216 10.56 -10.14 8.42
N TYR A 217 9.80 -10.58 7.41
CA TYR A 217 8.41 -10.12 7.23
C TYR A 217 7.49 -10.53 8.39
N LYS A 218 7.73 -11.70 8.98
CA LYS A 218 7.02 -12.09 10.21
C LYS A 218 7.32 -11.14 11.35
N ALA A 219 8.57 -10.71 11.51
CA ALA A 219 8.98 -9.79 12.56
C ALA A 219 8.38 -8.40 12.35
N LEU A 220 8.37 -7.89 11.12
CA LEU A 220 7.67 -6.66 10.74
C LEU A 220 6.16 -6.76 11.06
N SER A 221 5.55 -7.88 10.71
CA SER A 221 4.10 -8.11 10.90
C SER A 221 3.73 -8.55 12.33
N ALA A 222 4.70 -8.65 13.24
CA ALA A 222 4.44 -9.07 14.61
C ALA A 222 3.60 -8.01 15.35
N ASN A 223 3.81 -6.73 15.03
CA ASN A 223 2.81 -5.72 15.29
C ASN A 223 1.73 -5.82 14.21
N LYS A 224 0.53 -6.25 14.62
CA LYS A 224 -0.65 -6.39 13.75
C LYS A 224 -1.08 -5.10 13.04
N GLY A 225 -0.48 -3.96 13.38
CA GLY A 225 -0.70 -2.68 12.71
C GLY A 225 0.10 -2.48 11.41
N VAL A 226 1.20 -3.21 11.17
CA VAL A 226 2.00 -3.04 9.95
C VAL A 226 1.22 -3.56 8.75
N THR A 227 0.83 -2.66 7.84
CA THR A 227 0.00 -3.01 6.67
C THR A 227 0.69 -2.84 5.33
N PHE A 228 1.69 -1.95 5.25
CA PHE A 228 2.48 -1.72 4.05
C PHE A 228 3.95 -1.99 4.37
N VAL A 229 4.63 -2.75 3.51
CA VAL A 229 6.06 -3.01 3.67
C VAL A 229 6.80 -2.55 2.42
N ASN A 230 7.72 -1.60 2.60
CA ASN A 230 8.59 -1.11 1.55
C ASN A 230 9.73 -2.11 1.28
N ASN A 231 9.95 -2.40 0.01
CA ASN A 231 11.06 -3.19 -0.51
C ASN A 231 11.71 -2.41 -1.66
N SER A 232 12.82 -1.75 -1.36
CA SER A 232 13.60 -0.98 -2.33
C SER A 232 14.84 -1.75 -2.84
N TRP A 233 14.77 -3.08 -2.76
CA TRP A 233 15.75 -4.05 -3.25
C TRP A 233 15.05 -4.99 -4.25
N GLY A 234 15.80 -5.74 -5.06
CA GLY A 234 15.18 -6.55 -6.12
C GLY A 234 16.14 -7.39 -6.93
N SER A 235 15.65 -8.02 -8.00
CA SER A 235 16.44 -8.99 -8.76
C SER A 235 17.44 -8.33 -9.71
N ASP A 236 18.44 -7.63 -9.18
CA ASP A 236 19.59 -7.19 -9.96
C ASP A 236 20.60 -8.34 -10.10
N SER A 237 20.72 -8.88 -11.31
CA SER A 237 21.77 -9.82 -11.66
C SER A 237 22.74 -9.15 -12.63
N HIS A 238 23.72 -8.43 -12.09
CA HIS A 238 24.85 -7.87 -12.83
C HIS A 238 25.63 -8.91 -13.66
N ASP A 239 25.45 -10.21 -13.41
CA ASP A 239 25.99 -11.31 -14.20
C ASP A 239 24.94 -11.88 -15.18
N GLU A 240 24.75 -11.18 -16.31
CA GLU A 240 23.88 -11.61 -17.42
C GLU A 240 24.24 -13.00 -17.98
N VAL A 241 25.46 -13.50 -17.72
CA VAL A 241 25.94 -14.79 -18.22
C VAL A 241 25.44 -15.94 -17.36
N LYS A 242 25.22 -15.71 -16.06
CA LYS A 242 24.81 -16.75 -15.10
C LYS A 242 23.30 -16.80 -14.85
N TYR A 243 22.62 -15.65 -14.86
CA TYR A 243 21.19 -15.56 -14.55
C TYR A 243 20.46 -14.70 -15.58
N PHE A 244 19.68 -15.33 -16.47
CA PHE A 244 18.73 -14.62 -17.36
C PHE A 244 17.49 -14.08 -16.62
N GLU A 245 17.62 -13.80 -15.31
CA GLU A 245 16.53 -13.55 -14.38
C GLU A 245 16.13 -12.06 -14.31
N ASN A 246 16.88 -11.17 -14.96
CA ASN A 246 16.61 -9.74 -15.11
C ASN A 246 16.14 -9.34 -16.53
N GLN A 247 16.07 -10.27 -17.48
CA GLN A 247 15.68 -9.99 -18.87
C GLN A 247 14.15 -9.92 -19.01
N THR A 248 13.57 -8.74 -18.81
CA THR A 248 12.12 -8.56 -18.71
C THR A 248 11.50 -7.76 -19.85
N ASP A 249 12.22 -7.52 -20.96
CA ASP A 249 11.74 -6.65 -22.05
C ASP A 249 10.46 -7.13 -22.78
N THR A 250 10.18 -8.43 -22.83
CA THR A 250 8.94 -8.95 -23.43
C THR A 250 8.23 -9.89 -22.46
N ILE A 251 6.92 -10.09 -22.62
CA ILE A 251 6.17 -11.04 -21.77
C ILE A 251 6.72 -12.48 -21.86
N PRO A 252 7.13 -12.98 -23.05
CA PRO A 252 7.91 -14.22 -23.15
C PRO A 252 9.24 -14.20 -22.37
N ASN A 253 10.05 -13.14 -22.50
CA ASN A 253 11.32 -13.02 -21.76
C ASN A 253 11.08 -12.97 -20.25
N PHE A 254 10.11 -12.17 -19.80
CA PHE A 254 9.68 -12.09 -18.40
C PHE A 254 9.25 -13.46 -17.87
N THR A 255 8.48 -14.22 -18.67
CA THR A 255 8.13 -15.60 -18.34
C THR A 255 9.38 -16.46 -18.26
N LYS A 256 10.30 -16.39 -19.24
CA LYS A 256 11.55 -17.14 -19.23
C LYS A 256 12.39 -16.87 -17.98
N ALA A 257 12.51 -15.60 -17.57
CA ALA A 257 13.24 -15.19 -16.37
C ALA A 257 12.72 -15.88 -15.09
N TYR A 258 11.40 -16.11 -14.98
CA TYR A 258 10.80 -16.81 -13.83
C TYR A 258 11.04 -18.33 -13.79
N SER A 259 11.67 -18.93 -14.81
CA SER A 259 11.74 -20.39 -14.94
C SER A 259 12.53 -21.04 -13.81
N ASN A 260 13.62 -20.42 -13.36
CA ASN A 260 14.45 -20.96 -12.28
C ASN A 260 13.73 -20.89 -10.93
N PHE A 261 13.11 -19.75 -10.61
CA PHE A 261 12.27 -19.59 -9.42
C PHE A 261 11.18 -20.67 -9.36
N ARG A 262 10.42 -20.84 -10.45
CA ARG A 262 9.37 -21.87 -10.52
C ARG A 262 9.93 -23.28 -10.35
N LYS A 263 11.01 -23.61 -11.05
CA LYS A 263 11.63 -24.94 -11.00
C LYS A 263 12.09 -25.29 -9.58
N LEU A 264 12.75 -24.35 -8.90
CA LEU A 264 13.18 -24.55 -7.52
C LEU A 264 11.97 -24.75 -6.61
N SER A 265 10.99 -23.86 -6.65
CA SER A 265 9.74 -23.93 -5.88
C SER A 265 9.02 -25.28 -6.05
N GLU A 266 8.89 -25.76 -7.29
CA GLU A 266 8.21 -27.02 -7.60
C GLU A 266 9.01 -28.28 -7.25
N SER A 267 10.33 -28.17 -7.15
CA SER A 267 11.20 -29.27 -6.69
C SER A 267 11.19 -29.45 -5.17
N GLY A 268 10.46 -28.60 -4.44
CA GLY A 268 10.44 -28.58 -2.97
C GLY A 268 11.55 -27.73 -2.35
N ASN A 269 12.37 -27.06 -3.16
CA ASN A 269 13.16 -25.92 -2.70
C ASN A 269 12.23 -24.71 -2.54
N LYS A 270 12.65 -23.69 -1.78
CA LYS A 270 11.93 -22.43 -1.67
C LYS A 270 12.90 -21.28 -1.86
N THR A 271 12.45 -20.27 -2.59
CA THR A 271 13.26 -19.09 -2.93
C THR A 271 12.89 -17.92 -2.02
N TRP A 272 13.72 -16.89 -1.95
CA TRP A 272 13.35 -15.64 -1.27
C TRP A 272 12.08 -15.00 -1.86
N LEU A 273 11.87 -15.12 -3.17
CA LEU A 273 10.68 -14.58 -3.84
C LEU A 273 9.40 -15.31 -3.40
N ASP A 274 9.48 -16.64 -3.18
CA ASP A 274 8.41 -17.39 -2.52
C ASP A 274 8.16 -16.88 -1.09
N ALA A 275 9.22 -16.53 -0.35
CA ALA A 275 9.08 -16.03 1.02
C ALA A 275 8.30 -14.71 1.08
N VAL A 276 8.57 -13.79 0.15
CA VAL A 276 7.88 -12.49 0.12
C VAL A 276 6.41 -12.67 -0.25
N GLY A 277 6.12 -13.47 -1.28
CA GLY A 277 4.75 -13.79 -1.68
C GLY A 277 3.97 -14.53 -0.58
N ASP A 278 4.58 -15.55 0.03
CA ASP A 278 3.98 -16.29 1.14
C ASP A 278 3.74 -15.38 2.35
N ALA A 279 4.63 -14.42 2.63
CA ALA A 279 4.48 -13.48 3.73
C ALA A 279 3.32 -12.51 3.50
N ALA A 280 3.14 -12.01 2.27
CA ALA A 280 2.00 -11.18 1.91
C ALA A 280 0.68 -11.89 2.23
N VAL A 281 0.49 -13.11 1.72
CA VAL A 281 -0.72 -13.92 1.97
C VAL A 281 -0.89 -14.23 3.45
N ARG A 282 0.19 -14.67 4.12
CA ARG A 282 0.13 -15.17 5.49
C ARG A 282 -0.16 -14.08 6.51
N TYR A 283 0.38 -12.88 6.31
CA TYR A 283 0.29 -11.78 7.26
C TYR A 283 -0.69 -10.68 6.85
N GLY A 284 -1.24 -10.73 5.64
CA GLY A 284 -2.19 -9.72 5.17
C GLY A 284 -1.52 -8.37 4.86
N ILE A 285 -0.20 -8.35 4.67
CA ILE A 285 0.57 -7.15 4.35
C ILE A 285 0.57 -6.87 2.86
N ILE A 286 0.66 -5.60 2.49
CA ILE A 286 0.83 -5.15 1.11
C ILE A 286 2.31 -4.87 0.89
N GLN A 287 2.91 -5.56 -0.09
CA GLN A 287 4.29 -5.34 -0.49
C GLN A 287 4.37 -4.18 -1.48
N VAL A 288 5.12 -3.14 -1.13
CA VAL A 288 5.45 -2.02 -2.02
C VAL A 288 6.86 -2.28 -2.53
N VAL A 289 7.02 -2.43 -3.84
CA VAL A 289 8.23 -2.97 -4.45
C VAL A 289 8.70 -2.05 -5.58
N SER A 290 9.97 -1.67 -5.56
CA SER A 290 10.61 -0.92 -6.65
C SER A 290 10.59 -1.74 -7.95
N ALA A 291 10.31 -1.09 -9.09
CA ALA A 291 10.22 -1.78 -10.39
C ALA A 291 11.58 -2.30 -10.93
N SER A 292 12.69 -1.93 -10.29
CA SER A 292 14.09 -2.10 -10.71
C SER A 292 14.61 -1.04 -11.69
N ASN A 293 15.94 -0.92 -11.74
CA ASN A 293 16.70 0.07 -12.48
C ASN A 293 17.44 -0.50 -13.71
N ASP A 294 16.98 -1.66 -14.23
CA ASP A 294 17.54 -2.32 -15.43
C ASP A 294 17.09 -1.66 -16.76
N GLY A 295 16.52 -0.45 -16.67
CA GLY A 295 15.86 0.21 -17.77
C GLY A 295 16.73 0.26 -19.04
N PRO A 296 16.11 0.11 -20.22
CA PRO A 296 14.70 0.40 -20.49
C PRO A 296 13.79 -0.84 -20.64
N MET A 297 13.79 -1.79 -19.69
CA MET A 297 12.89 -2.96 -19.78
C MET A 297 11.41 -2.54 -19.79
N ARG A 298 10.61 -3.19 -20.65
CA ARG A 298 9.17 -2.91 -20.78
C ARG A 298 8.29 -3.55 -19.70
N ASN A 299 8.87 -4.33 -18.79
CA ASN A 299 8.18 -4.90 -17.63
C ASN A 299 9.04 -4.68 -16.38
N PRO A 300 8.44 -4.72 -15.18
CA PRO A 300 9.21 -4.68 -13.94
C PRO A 300 10.10 -5.92 -13.84
N ASP A 301 10.98 -5.94 -12.86
CA ASP A 301 11.67 -7.16 -12.46
C ASP A 301 10.68 -8.23 -11.94
N LEU A 302 11.21 -9.43 -11.66
CA LEU A 302 10.40 -10.54 -11.17
C LEU A 302 9.78 -10.26 -9.79
N PHE A 303 10.38 -9.36 -8.99
CA PHE A 303 9.88 -9.05 -7.66
C PHE A 303 8.63 -8.17 -7.73
N ALA A 304 8.72 -7.01 -8.40
CA ALA A 304 7.57 -6.14 -8.60
C ALA A 304 6.51 -6.76 -9.53
N GLY A 305 6.91 -7.64 -10.45
CA GLY A 305 6.03 -8.35 -11.37
C GLY A 305 5.46 -9.70 -10.88
N LEU A 306 5.79 -10.16 -9.66
CA LEU A 306 5.40 -11.47 -9.15
C LEU A 306 3.89 -11.80 -9.28
N PRO A 307 2.94 -10.86 -9.08
CA PRO A 307 1.51 -11.15 -9.25
C PRO A 307 1.12 -11.63 -10.66
N PHE A 308 1.96 -11.40 -11.68
CA PHE A 308 1.75 -12.00 -12.99
C PHE A 308 1.75 -13.54 -12.94
N PHE A 309 2.65 -14.14 -12.13
CA PHE A 309 2.77 -15.59 -11.93
C PHE A 309 1.97 -16.12 -10.73
N ARG A 310 1.65 -15.24 -9.77
CA ARG A 310 0.90 -15.53 -8.53
C ARG A 310 -0.28 -14.54 -8.40
N PRO A 311 -1.36 -14.67 -9.19
CA PRO A 311 -2.44 -13.68 -9.27
C PRO A 311 -3.16 -13.40 -7.95
N GLU A 312 -3.11 -14.33 -7.00
CA GLU A 312 -3.66 -14.15 -5.66
C GLU A 312 -2.93 -13.10 -4.81
N LEU A 313 -1.77 -12.59 -5.26
CA LEU A 313 -1.01 -11.55 -4.57
C LEU A 313 -1.42 -10.13 -4.97
N GLU A 314 -2.23 -9.98 -6.02
CA GLU A 314 -2.38 -8.69 -6.69
C GLU A 314 -3.04 -7.60 -5.83
N ASP A 315 -3.97 -7.96 -4.95
CA ASP A 315 -4.56 -7.04 -3.99
C ASP A 315 -3.64 -6.73 -2.79
N GLN A 316 -2.45 -7.34 -2.76
CA GLN A 316 -1.42 -7.19 -1.75
C GLN A 316 -0.07 -6.75 -2.33
N TRP A 317 -0.07 -6.15 -3.52
CA TRP A 317 1.15 -5.75 -4.21
C TRP A 317 1.03 -4.35 -4.80
N LEU A 318 2.11 -3.58 -4.74
CA LEU A 318 2.27 -2.32 -5.44
C LEU A 318 3.68 -2.27 -6.05
N ALA A 319 3.75 -2.32 -7.38
CA ALA A 319 4.97 -2.02 -8.12
C ALA A 319 5.13 -0.50 -8.27
N VAL A 320 6.36 -0.01 -8.18
CA VAL A 320 6.62 1.44 -8.23
C VAL A 320 7.73 1.76 -9.23
N ALA A 321 7.34 2.42 -10.33
CA ALA A 321 8.25 2.94 -11.34
C ALA A 321 8.83 4.32 -10.92
N TRP A 322 9.86 4.75 -11.64
CA TRP A 322 10.59 5.97 -11.35
C TRP A 322 10.21 7.13 -12.29
N ALA A 323 9.56 8.14 -11.70
CA ALA A 323 9.17 9.38 -12.36
C ALA A 323 10.30 10.41 -12.33
N ASN A 324 10.56 11.04 -13.47
CA ASN A 324 11.46 12.19 -13.55
C ASN A 324 10.82 13.47 -13.02
N LYS A 325 11.68 14.33 -12.50
CA LYS A 325 11.32 15.72 -12.19
C LYS A 325 10.79 16.43 -13.43
N GLY A 326 9.59 16.98 -13.33
CA GLY A 326 8.98 17.77 -14.41
C GLY A 326 9.57 19.19 -14.52
N PRO A 327 9.08 20.00 -15.47
CA PRO A 327 9.52 21.37 -15.65
C PRO A 327 9.15 22.31 -14.49
N SER A 328 8.29 21.85 -13.57
CA SER A 328 7.87 22.55 -12.35
C SER A 328 8.12 21.65 -11.14
N PRO A 329 8.50 22.21 -9.98
CA PRO A 329 8.63 21.44 -8.74
C PRO A 329 7.30 20.78 -8.30
N ASP A 330 6.16 21.33 -8.71
CA ASP A 330 4.82 20.88 -8.28
C ASP A 330 4.27 19.71 -9.11
N PHE A 331 5.10 19.09 -9.97
CA PHE A 331 4.64 18.03 -10.87
C PHE A 331 5.76 17.11 -11.36
N SER A 332 5.58 15.79 -11.24
CA SER A 332 6.42 14.76 -11.86
C SER A 332 6.13 14.60 -13.37
N GLY A 333 6.07 15.73 -14.09
CA GLY A 333 5.78 15.74 -15.53
C GLY A 333 6.94 15.34 -16.44
N GLY A 334 8.06 14.88 -15.88
CA GLY A 334 9.23 14.44 -16.64
C GLY A 334 9.00 13.09 -17.34
N GLY A 335 7.94 12.37 -16.97
CA GLY A 335 7.67 11.00 -17.38
C GLY A 335 8.64 10.00 -16.78
N ILE A 336 8.45 8.73 -17.14
CA ILE A 336 9.28 7.64 -16.62
C ILE A 336 10.76 7.84 -16.98
N ASN A 337 11.65 7.58 -16.03
CA ASN A 337 13.09 7.63 -16.26
C ASN A 337 13.55 6.49 -17.16
N THR A 338 14.53 6.73 -18.02
CA THR A 338 15.06 5.73 -18.97
C THR A 338 15.73 4.54 -18.29
N TYR A 339 16.25 4.73 -17.07
CA TYR A 339 16.81 3.65 -16.24
C TYR A 339 15.73 2.91 -15.46
N SER A 340 14.50 3.44 -15.36
CA SER A 340 13.41 2.69 -14.74
C SER A 340 12.97 1.55 -15.65
N ASN A 341 12.76 0.38 -15.06
CA ASN A 341 11.87 -0.59 -15.67
C ASN A 341 10.44 -0.03 -15.67
N ARG A 342 9.67 -0.40 -16.69
CA ARG A 342 8.28 0.07 -16.89
C ARG A 342 7.28 -0.85 -16.21
N CYS A 343 6.07 -0.36 -15.97
CA CYS A 343 5.02 -1.14 -15.31
C CYS A 343 4.57 -2.39 -16.08
N GLY A 344 4.56 -2.40 -17.42
CA GLY A 344 4.33 -3.57 -18.26
C GLY A 344 3.16 -4.48 -17.82
N VAL A 345 3.46 -5.76 -17.56
CA VAL A 345 2.51 -6.74 -17.01
C VAL A 345 1.87 -6.32 -15.68
N ALA A 346 2.54 -5.46 -14.91
CA ALA A 346 2.09 -4.95 -13.61
C ALA A 346 1.20 -3.70 -13.67
N ARG A 347 0.82 -3.21 -14.86
CA ARG A 347 0.08 -1.95 -15.01
C ARG A 347 -1.12 -1.76 -14.06
N TYR A 348 -1.82 -2.83 -13.69
CA TYR A 348 -2.99 -2.76 -12.79
C TYR A 348 -2.65 -2.60 -11.30
N TRP A 349 -1.42 -2.92 -10.89
CA TRP A 349 -0.90 -2.77 -9.53
C TRP A 349 0.39 -1.92 -9.51
N CYS A 350 0.54 -1.00 -10.46
CA CYS A 350 1.75 -0.20 -10.61
C CYS A 350 1.45 1.30 -10.69
N VAL A 351 2.29 2.11 -10.05
CA VAL A 351 2.26 3.58 -10.10
C VAL A 351 3.64 4.12 -10.47
N ASP A 352 3.70 5.40 -10.82
CA ASP A 352 4.93 6.15 -10.96
C ASP A 352 5.11 7.08 -9.75
N ALA A 353 6.33 7.16 -9.21
CA ALA A 353 6.62 8.01 -8.06
C ALA A 353 7.99 8.71 -8.18
N PRO A 354 8.19 9.86 -7.52
CA PRO A 354 9.44 10.61 -7.59
C PRO A 354 10.67 9.77 -7.21
N GLY A 355 11.68 9.75 -8.09
CA GLY A 355 12.92 9.01 -7.83
C GLY A 355 14.19 9.69 -8.34
N SER A 356 14.13 10.93 -8.87
CA SER A 356 15.31 11.64 -9.41
C SER A 356 15.87 12.64 -8.41
N GLY A 357 17.06 12.41 -7.87
CA GLY A 357 17.74 13.34 -6.97
C GLY A 357 16.93 13.61 -5.70
N ILE A 358 16.43 12.55 -5.08
CA ILE A 358 15.66 12.59 -3.84
C ILE A 358 16.61 12.82 -2.69
N TYR A 359 16.43 13.94 -1.98
CA TYR A 359 17.26 14.32 -0.85
C TYR A 359 16.69 13.69 0.42
N SER A 360 17.45 12.78 1.04
CA SER A 360 17.03 12.07 2.26
C SER A 360 18.22 11.81 3.18
N THR A 361 17.93 11.22 4.33
CA THR A 361 18.90 10.86 5.37
C THR A 361 19.87 9.79 4.93
N ILE A 362 21.12 9.87 5.36
CA ILE A 362 22.11 8.80 5.24
C ILE A 362 22.84 8.67 6.58
N PRO A 363 23.52 7.54 6.86
CA PRO A 363 24.15 7.33 8.16
C PRO A 363 25.12 8.45 8.58
N LYS A 364 25.34 8.55 9.88
CA LYS A 364 26.20 9.54 10.56
C LYS A 364 25.64 10.97 10.51
N GLY A 365 24.31 11.09 10.57
CA GLY A 365 23.62 12.38 10.69
C GLY A 365 23.72 13.26 9.44
N LYS A 366 23.78 12.66 8.26
CA LYS A 366 24.00 13.36 6.99
C LYS A 366 22.80 13.18 6.06
N TYR A 367 22.80 13.93 4.97
CA TYR A 367 21.78 13.84 3.93
C TYR A 367 22.45 13.78 2.56
N LEU A 368 21.86 13.05 1.62
CA LEU A 368 22.35 12.90 0.26
C LEU A 368 21.19 12.82 -0.74
N ALA A 369 21.41 13.37 -1.94
CA ALA A 369 20.50 13.19 -3.05
C ALA A 369 20.86 11.91 -3.81
N GLU A 370 19.94 10.95 -3.84
CA GLU A 370 20.09 9.67 -4.57
C GLU A 370 19.01 9.54 -5.64
N SER A 371 19.16 8.59 -6.57
CA SER A 371 18.20 8.38 -7.65
C SER A 371 17.97 6.92 -7.94
N GLY A 372 16.72 6.56 -8.25
CA GLY A 372 16.33 5.20 -8.61
C GLY A 372 14.89 4.89 -8.21
N THR A 373 14.38 3.76 -8.70
CA THR A 373 13.10 3.18 -8.24
C THR A 373 13.10 2.89 -6.74
N SER A 374 14.28 2.70 -6.15
CA SER A 374 14.49 2.56 -4.71
C SER A 374 14.09 3.79 -3.89
N MET A 375 14.07 4.98 -4.49
CA MET A 375 13.54 6.21 -3.88
C MET A 375 12.07 6.43 -4.25
N SER A 376 11.60 5.85 -5.36
CA SER A 376 10.18 5.90 -5.75
C SER A 376 9.29 5.03 -4.84
N ALA A 377 9.72 3.80 -4.54
CA ALA A 377 8.99 2.89 -3.64
C ALA A 377 8.69 3.50 -2.25
N PRO A 378 9.64 4.14 -1.53
CA PRO A 378 9.37 4.75 -0.24
C PRO A 378 8.46 5.97 -0.34
N HIS A 379 8.51 6.73 -1.43
CA HIS A 379 7.50 7.78 -1.68
C HIS A 379 6.09 7.20 -1.75
N ALA A 380 5.90 6.11 -2.51
CA ALA A 380 4.62 5.43 -2.61
C ALA A 380 4.17 4.84 -1.27
N THR A 381 5.10 4.24 -0.52
CA THR A 381 4.83 3.70 0.83
C THR A 381 4.38 4.80 1.79
N GLY A 382 5.07 5.94 1.81
CA GLY A 382 4.66 7.09 2.61
C GLY A 382 3.30 7.66 2.18
N ALA A 383 3.02 7.71 0.88
CA ALA A 383 1.71 8.11 0.36
C ALA A 383 0.58 7.18 0.83
N LEU A 384 0.80 5.86 0.84
CA LEU A 384 -0.16 4.88 1.39
C LEU A 384 -0.44 5.13 2.87
N ALA A 385 0.59 5.38 3.68
CA ALA A 385 0.42 5.70 5.11
C ALA A 385 -0.37 7.00 5.32
N VAL A 386 -0.07 8.04 4.54
CA VAL A 386 -0.82 9.30 4.57
C VAL A 386 -2.29 9.08 4.21
N ILE A 387 -2.58 8.34 3.13
CA ILE A 387 -3.95 8.01 2.73
C ILE A 387 -4.67 7.17 3.80
N GLN A 388 -4.00 6.20 4.42
CA GLN A 388 -4.58 5.41 5.51
C GLN A 388 -4.94 6.29 6.71
N SER A 389 -4.07 7.24 7.09
CA SER A 389 -4.36 8.19 8.18
C SER A 389 -5.57 9.10 7.87
N ARG A 390 -5.81 9.42 6.60
CA ARG A 390 -6.99 10.18 6.14
C ARG A 390 -8.29 9.35 6.20
N PHE A 391 -8.20 8.05 5.94
CA PHE A 391 -9.35 7.14 5.88
C PHE A 391 -9.20 5.98 6.88
N PRO A 392 -9.27 6.25 8.20
CA PRO A 392 -9.03 5.23 9.24
C PRO A 392 -10.09 4.12 9.29
N TYR A 393 -11.14 4.21 8.47
CA TYR A 393 -12.21 3.22 8.34
C TYR A 393 -12.08 2.34 7.08
N MET A 394 -11.06 2.58 6.23
CA MET A 394 -10.76 1.76 5.06
C MET A 394 -9.81 0.62 5.40
N THR A 395 -9.92 -0.50 4.70
CA THR A 395 -8.91 -1.56 4.74
C THR A 395 -7.64 -1.13 3.99
N PRO A 396 -6.48 -1.77 4.24
CA PRO A 396 -5.26 -1.51 3.48
C PRO A 396 -5.46 -1.66 1.95
N GLN A 397 -6.23 -2.64 1.51
CA GLN A 397 -6.54 -2.87 0.10
C GLN A 397 -7.38 -1.73 -0.50
N GLN A 398 -8.29 -1.15 0.29
CA GLN A 398 -9.06 0.03 -0.13
C GLN A 398 -8.18 1.28 -0.19
N VAL A 399 -7.24 1.44 0.73
CA VAL A 399 -6.22 2.50 0.69
C VAL A 399 -5.36 2.39 -0.56
N LEU A 400 -4.89 1.17 -0.88
CA LEU A 400 -4.17 0.89 -2.13
C LEU A 400 -5.00 1.28 -3.36
N GLN A 401 -6.29 0.94 -3.39
CA GLN A 401 -7.18 1.35 -4.49
C GLN A 401 -7.37 2.86 -4.58
N VAL A 402 -7.43 3.59 -3.45
CA VAL A 402 -7.48 5.06 -3.48
C VAL A 402 -6.21 5.59 -4.14
N LEU A 403 -5.03 5.13 -3.74
CA LEU A 403 -3.76 5.54 -4.35
C LEU A 403 -3.73 5.27 -5.86
N LEU A 404 -4.00 4.03 -6.28
CA LEU A 404 -4.01 3.64 -7.69
C LEU A 404 -5.01 4.49 -8.50
N THR A 405 -6.26 4.58 -8.05
CA THR A 405 -7.34 5.18 -8.85
C THR A 405 -7.40 6.70 -8.81
N THR A 406 -6.55 7.35 -8.00
CA THR A 406 -6.41 8.81 -7.95
C THR A 406 -5.10 9.33 -8.51
N SER A 407 -4.21 8.41 -8.92
CA SER A 407 -3.00 8.75 -9.66
C SER A 407 -3.34 9.34 -11.03
N VAL A 408 -2.43 10.15 -11.58
CA VAL A 408 -2.71 11.07 -12.69
C VAL A 408 -1.85 10.80 -13.91
N ASN A 409 -2.36 11.19 -15.08
CA ASN A 409 -1.55 11.31 -16.28
C ASN A 409 -0.60 12.52 -16.16
N LYS A 410 0.30 12.65 -17.14
CA LYS A 410 1.22 13.80 -17.29
C LYS A 410 0.52 15.15 -17.46
N ASP A 411 -0.80 15.21 -17.59
CA ASP A 411 -1.59 16.45 -17.60
C ASP A 411 -2.21 16.80 -16.23
N GLY A 412 -1.99 15.97 -15.21
CA GLY A 412 -2.53 16.14 -13.85
C GLY A 412 -3.96 15.67 -13.66
N MET A 413 -4.60 15.11 -14.70
CA MET A 413 -5.94 14.53 -14.62
C MET A 413 -5.88 13.09 -14.14
N ILE A 414 -6.85 12.69 -13.30
CA ILE A 414 -6.98 11.31 -12.81
C ILE A 414 -6.96 10.33 -14.00
N ARG A 415 -6.06 9.35 -13.95
CA ARG A 415 -5.94 8.34 -15.01
C ARG A 415 -7.10 7.35 -14.91
N ARG A 416 -7.77 7.13 -16.04
CA ARG A 416 -8.95 6.26 -16.14
C ARG A 416 -8.60 4.80 -16.40
N ILE A 417 -7.53 4.54 -17.12
CA ILE A 417 -7.10 3.20 -17.51
C ILE A 417 -5.58 3.15 -17.35
N PRO A 418 -5.02 2.19 -16.60
CA PRO A 418 -3.58 2.05 -16.48
C PRO A 418 -2.94 1.61 -17.80
N VAL A 419 -1.68 2.01 -18.01
CA VAL A 419 -0.91 1.73 -19.24
C VAL A 419 0.42 1.04 -18.94
N ASP A 420 1.01 0.42 -19.96
CA ASP A 420 2.23 -0.38 -19.81
C ASP A 420 3.46 0.47 -19.42
N GLU A 421 3.46 1.78 -19.69
CA GLU A 421 4.61 2.63 -19.39
C GLU A 421 4.74 2.91 -17.90
N ASP A 422 3.71 3.50 -17.30
CA ASP A 422 3.73 4.05 -15.94
C ASP A 422 2.53 3.58 -15.09
N GLY A 423 1.79 2.55 -15.55
CA GLY A 423 0.69 1.97 -14.81
C GLY A 423 -0.44 2.97 -14.62
N TRP A 424 -0.83 3.22 -13.37
CA TRP A 424 -1.77 4.27 -12.98
C TRP A 424 -1.16 5.69 -13.04
N GLY A 425 0.16 5.78 -13.26
CA GLY A 425 1.00 6.97 -13.36
C GLY A 425 1.25 7.67 -12.03
N ASP A 426 1.43 8.98 -12.10
CA ASP A 426 1.97 9.78 -11.01
C ASP A 426 1.04 9.81 -9.79
N ILE A 427 1.56 9.47 -8.62
CA ILE A 427 0.83 9.60 -7.36
C ILE A 427 0.37 11.05 -7.14
N ASN A 428 -0.89 11.23 -6.72
CA ASN A 428 -1.46 12.55 -6.45
C ASN A 428 -2.30 12.57 -5.17
N LEU A 429 -1.71 13.06 -4.08
CA LEU A 429 -2.35 13.09 -2.77
C LEU A 429 -3.49 14.11 -2.70
N LYS A 430 -3.48 15.18 -3.51
CA LYS A 430 -4.62 16.12 -3.59
C LYS A 430 -5.90 15.41 -4.03
N HIS A 431 -5.81 14.56 -5.05
CA HIS A 431 -6.95 13.75 -5.48
C HIS A 431 -7.24 12.65 -4.45
N ALA A 432 -6.23 11.97 -3.91
CA ALA A 432 -6.44 10.91 -2.92
C ALA A 432 -7.25 11.37 -1.68
N MET A 433 -7.03 12.60 -1.19
CA MET A 433 -7.77 13.15 -0.04
C MET A 433 -9.28 13.31 -0.30
N ASN A 434 -9.72 13.26 -1.56
CA ASN A 434 -11.12 13.37 -1.98
C ASN A 434 -11.81 12.01 -2.20
N GLY A 435 -11.19 10.89 -1.78
CA GLY A 435 -11.74 9.54 -1.89
C GLY A 435 -11.30 8.81 -3.16
N PRO A 436 -11.83 7.59 -3.43
CA PRO A 436 -11.42 6.79 -4.59
C PRO A 436 -11.77 7.49 -5.92
N GLY A 437 -11.04 7.18 -6.99
CA GLY A 437 -11.40 7.61 -8.35
C GLY A 437 -12.15 6.54 -9.14
N GLN A 438 -12.01 5.26 -8.76
CA GLN A 438 -12.72 4.14 -9.39
C GLN A 438 -12.95 2.97 -8.43
N PHE A 439 -13.91 2.11 -8.75
CA PHE A 439 -14.13 0.82 -8.08
C PHE A 439 -13.66 -0.33 -8.99
N ILE A 440 -12.42 -0.78 -8.79
CA ILE A 440 -11.73 -1.69 -9.71
C ILE A 440 -11.74 -3.17 -9.29
N THR A 441 -12.18 -3.48 -8.06
CA THR A 441 -12.30 -4.86 -7.54
C THR A 441 -13.75 -5.35 -7.44
N GLY A 442 -14.68 -4.65 -8.07
CA GLY A 442 -16.11 -4.98 -8.08
C GLY A 442 -16.90 -4.41 -6.91
N LYS A 443 -16.55 -4.78 -5.67
CA LYS A 443 -17.22 -4.23 -4.48
C LYS A 443 -16.28 -3.35 -3.67
N PHE A 444 -16.73 -2.15 -3.36
CA PHE A 444 -16.07 -1.22 -2.45
C PHE A 444 -16.93 -1.04 -1.20
N ASP A 445 -16.79 -1.96 -0.25
CA ASP A 445 -17.63 -2.02 0.94
C ASP A 445 -17.00 -1.20 2.08
N ILE A 446 -17.68 -0.14 2.52
CA ILE A 446 -17.23 0.70 3.62
C ILE A 446 -18.13 0.58 4.84
N ASN A 447 -17.50 0.58 6.02
CA ASN A 447 -18.18 0.64 7.30
C ASN A 447 -17.70 1.89 8.04
N THR A 448 -18.51 2.95 8.04
CA THR A 448 -18.15 4.20 8.75
C THR A 448 -18.69 4.17 10.18
N PRO A 449 -17.86 4.21 11.23
CA PRO A 449 -18.29 4.36 12.61
C PRO A 449 -19.08 5.66 12.85
N SER A 450 -19.81 5.74 13.96
CA SER A 450 -20.70 6.88 14.29
C SER A 450 -20.00 8.24 14.39
N ASN A 451 -18.71 8.27 14.72
CA ASN A 451 -17.90 9.49 14.78
C ASN A 451 -17.34 9.91 13.41
N ILE A 452 -17.48 9.10 12.37
CA ILE A 452 -17.01 9.43 11.03
C ILE A 452 -18.12 10.17 10.26
N LYS A 453 -17.75 11.37 9.80
CA LYS A 453 -18.50 12.14 8.81
C LYS A 453 -17.52 12.51 7.70
N ASP A 454 -17.67 11.89 6.54
CA ASP A 454 -16.73 12.09 5.43
C ASP A 454 -17.42 12.57 4.16
N THR A 455 -16.64 13.13 3.25
CA THR A 455 -17.06 13.57 1.92
C THR A 455 -16.04 13.09 0.89
N TRP A 456 -16.50 12.39 -0.13
CA TRP A 456 -15.74 12.06 -1.32
C TRP A 456 -16.18 12.94 -2.48
N SER A 457 -15.21 13.61 -3.10
CA SER A 457 -15.44 14.64 -4.11
C SER A 457 -14.90 14.27 -5.48
N ASN A 458 -14.14 13.19 -5.60
CA ASN A 458 -13.72 12.67 -6.90
C ASN A 458 -14.92 12.11 -7.67
N PRO A 459 -14.95 12.22 -9.01
CA PRO A 459 -15.86 11.42 -9.83
C PRO A 459 -15.42 9.95 -9.79
N ILE A 460 -16.31 9.06 -9.32
CA ILE A 460 -15.99 7.63 -9.17
C ILE A 460 -16.54 6.81 -10.34
N THR A 461 -15.69 6.03 -11.02
CA THR A 461 -16.09 5.20 -12.17
C THR A 461 -15.64 3.74 -12.06
N ASP A 462 -15.79 2.93 -13.11
CA ASP A 462 -15.33 1.53 -13.16
C ASP A 462 -14.74 1.15 -14.53
N ASP A 463 -14.09 2.11 -15.19
CA ASP A 463 -13.60 1.97 -16.57
C ASP A 463 -12.47 0.94 -16.67
N ALA A 464 -11.54 0.96 -15.73
CA ALA A 464 -10.41 0.04 -15.73
C ALA A 464 -10.86 -1.43 -15.61
N LEU A 465 -11.97 -1.67 -14.90
CA LEU A 465 -12.57 -3.00 -14.76
C LEU A 465 -13.08 -3.53 -16.11
N LEU A 466 -13.62 -2.66 -16.97
CA LEU A 466 -14.02 -3.01 -18.34
C LEU A 466 -12.82 -3.31 -19.24
N GLN A 467 -11.76 -2.51 -19.13
CA GLN A 467 -10.59 -2.62 -20.00
C GLN A 467 -9.72 -3.83 -19.65
N ARG A 468 -9.67 -4.21 -18.37
CA ARG A 468 -8.75 -5.21 -17.84
C ARG A 468 -8.77 -6.56 -18.55
N PRO A 469 -9.93 -7.22 -18.76
CA PRO A 469 -9.95 -8.48 -19.49
C PRO A 469 -9.49 -8.35 -20.96
N VAL A 470 -9.56 -7.16 -21.56
CA VAL A 470 -9.07 -6.93 -22.93
C VAL A 470 -7.55 -6.93 -22.95
N SER A 471 -6.91 -6.14 -22.07
CA SER A 471 -5.45 -6.09 -21.96
C SER A 471 -4.84 -7.43 -21.55
N GLU A 472 -5.43 -8.12 -20.57
CA GLU A 472 -4.88 -9.40 -20.09
C GLU A 472 -4.98 -10.50 -21.14
N ARG A 473 -6.03 -10.52 -21.98
CA ARG A 473 -6.11 -11.44 -23.11
C ARG A 473 -5.06 -11.15 -24.18
N ALA A 474 -4.75 -9.88 -24.43
CA ALA A 474 -3.68 -9.50 -25.35
C ALA A 474 -2.30 -9.96 -24.82
N ASP A 475 -2.07 -9.88 -23.51
CA ASP A 475 -0.84 -10.37 -22.90
C ASP A 475 -0.75 -11.90 -22.93
N LEU A 476 -1.85 -12.59 -22.64
CA LEU A 476 -1.94 -14.05 -22.79
C LEU A 476 -1.66 -14.48 -24.24
N GLN A 477 -2.14 -13.73 -25.23
CA GLN A 477 -1.92 -14.04 -26.64
C GLN A 477 -0.42 -14.02 -26.99
N LYS A 478 0.36 -13.08 -26.45
CA LYS A 478 1.83 -13.04 -26.65
C LYS A 478 2.53 -14.33 -26.19
N LEU A 479 2.04 -14.96 -25.11
CA LEU A 479 2.56 -16.25 -24.63
C LEU A 479 2.13 -17.43 -25.53
N VAL A 480 0.91 -17.39 -26.05
CA VAL A 480 0.40 -18.40 -26.99
C VAL A 480 1.15 -18.31 -28.32
N ASP A 481 1.42 -17.10 -28.81
CA ASP A 481 2.17 -16.86 -30.04
C ASP A 481 3.62 -17.32 -29.92
N GLU A 482 4.23 -17.19 -28.74
CA GLU A 482 5.57 -17.73 -28.43
C GLU A 482 5.61 -19.27 -28.57
N LEU A 483 4.62 -19.99 -28.04
CA LEU A 483 4.52 -21.44 -28.21
C LEU A 483 4.43 -21.84 -29.69
N ALA A 484 3.59 -21.14 -30.45
CA ALA A 484 3.40 -21.40 -31.88
C ALA A 484 4.68 -21.10 -32.68
N THR A 485 5.34 -19.97 -32.38
CA THR A 485 6.59 -19.54 -33.03
C THR A 485 7.72 -20.55 -32.81
N LYS A 486 7.77 -21.17 -31.63
CA LYS A 486 8.75 -22.23 -31.32
C LYS A 486 8.32 -23.62 -31.83
N GLY A 487 7.11 -23.77 -32.36
CA GLY A 487 6.55 -25.05 -32.78
C GLY A 487 6.29 -26.00 -31.60
N TRP A 488 6.03 -25.45 -30.41
CA TRP A 488 5.88 -26.20 -29.15
C TRP A 488 4.41 -26.50 -28.78
N ASP A 489 3.46 -26.29 -29.70
CA ASP A 489 2.02 -26.53 -29.47
C ASP A 489 1.70 -27.96 -29.04
N LYS A 490 2.54 -28.93 -29.41
CA LYS A 490 2.42 -30.36 -29.05
C LYS A 490 3.54 -30.83 -28.12
N GLY A 491 4.25 -29.89 -27.49
CA GLY A 491 5.47 -30.13 -26.75
C GLY A 491 6.73 -29.87 -27.57
N PRO A 492 7.85 -29.56 -26.92
CA PRO A 492 9.12 -29.33 -27.60
C PRO A 492 9.68 -30.65 -28.18
N PRO A 493 10.55 -30.58 -29.21
CA PRO A 493 11.30 -31.74 -29.70
C PRO A 493 12.05 -32.48 -28.58
N THR A 494 12.27 -33.78 -28.71
CA THR A 494 12.91 -34.60 -27.65
C THR A 494 14.36 -34.20 -27.35
N ASN A 495 15.04 -33.56 -28.31
CA ASN A 495 16.45 -33.15 -28.26
C ASN A 495 16.68 -31.67 -27.90
N VAL A 496 15.67 -30.94 -27.40
CA VAL A 496 15.88 -29.56 -26.90
C VAL A 496 16.77 -29.54 -25.64
N SER A 497 17.36 -28.38 -25.36
CA SER A 497 18.18 -28.15 -24.16
C SER A 497 17.35 -28.30 -22.87
N VAL A 498 18.02 -28.46 -21.72
CA VAL A 498 17.35 -28.48 -20.42
C VAL A 498 16.64 -27.15 -20.15
N GLU A 499 17.28 -26.03 -20.48
CA GLU A 499 16.72 -24.68 -20.36
C GLU A 499 15.44 -24.50 -21.17
N ASP A 500 15.41 -25.02 -22.41
CA ASP A 500 14.20 -24.96 -23.25
C ASP A 500 13.07 -25.83 -22.69
N LYS A 501 13.40 -26.98 -22.05
CA LYS A 501 12.40 -27.81 -21.35
C LYS A 501 11.82 -27.08 -20.14
N ASP A 502 12.69 -26.46 -19.34
CA ASP A 502 12.29 -25.70 -18.15
C ASP A 502 11.44 -24.49 -18.55
N TYR A 503 11.84 -23.78 -19.60
CA TYR A 503 11.08 -22.66 -20.15
C TYR A 503 9.73 -23.10 -20.72
N TYR A 504 9.67 -24.18 -21.50
CA TYR A 504 8.40 -24.72 -22.00
C TYR A 504 7.43 -25.05 -20.86
N ASN A 505 7.92 -25.74 -19.82
CA ASN A 505 7.11 -26.10 -18.65
C ASN A 505 6.56 -24.85 -17.94
N ASN A 506 7.40 -23.84 -17.74
CA ASN A 506 7.01 -22.58 -17.13
C ASN A 506 6.02 -21.80 -18.02
N LEU A 507 6.22 -21.78 -19.33
CA LEU A 507 5.35 -21.10 -20.30
C LEU A 507 3.94 -21.69 -20.29
N VAL A 508 3.80 -23.02 -20.39
CA VAL A 508 2.50 -23.70 -20.36
C VAL A 508 1.76 -23.45 -19.04
N LYS A 509 2.48 -23.50 -17.91
CA LYS A 509 1.89 -23.22 -16.60
C LYS A 509 1.46 -21.77 -16.45
N THR A 510 2.29 -20.82 -16.90
CA THR A 510 1.95 -19.39 -16.89
C THR A 510 0.71 -19.12 -17.73
N ILE A 511 0.59 -19.73 -18.92
CA ILE A 511 -0.62 -19.65 -19.76
C ILE A 511 -1.86 -20.16 -19.00
N ALA A 512 -1.75 -21.28 -18.29
CA ALA A 512 -2.86 -21.82 -17.49
C ALA A 512 -3.25 -20.86 -16.35
N THR A 513 -2.27 -20.40 -15.56
CA THR A 513 -2.47 -19.42 -14.48
C THR A 513 -3.13 -18.13 -14.97
N ARG A 514 -2.66 -17.57 -16.09
CA ARG A 514 -3.25 -16.34 -16.66
C ARG A 514 -4.67 -16.56 -17.17
N LYS A 515 -4.99 -17.73 -17.75
CA LYS A 515 -6.37 -18.07 -18.15
C LYS A 515 -7.31 -18.09 -16.95
N GLU A 516 -6.88 -18.65 -15.82
CA GLU A 516 -7.66 -18.68 -14.57
C GLU A 516 -7.86 -17.27 -14.01
N ALA A 517 -6.81 -16.45 -13.95
CA ALA A 517 -6.89 -15.05 -13.53
C ALA A 517 -7.89 -14.25 -14.38
N ILE A 518 -7.78 -14.34 -15.70
CA ILE A 518 -8.72 -13.67 -16.62
C ILE A 518 -10.16 -14.16 -16.39
N ALA A 519 -10.36 -15.46 -16.18
CA ALA A 519 -11.68 -16.01 -15.90
C ALA A 519 -12.28 -15.48 -14.58
N MET A 520 -11.45 -15.17 -13.58
CA MET A 520 -11.88 -14.50 -12.35
C MET A 520 -12.26 -13.04 -12.63
N HIS A 521 -11.40 -12.27 -13.32
CA HIS A 521 -11.66 -10.86 -13.61
C HIS A 521 -12.89 -10.66 -14.50
N VAL A 522 -13.18 -11.56 -15.43
CA VAL A 522 -14.39 -11.52 -16.27
C VAL A 522 -15.68 -11.67 -15.44
N LYS A 523 -15.63 -12.32 -14.27
CA LYS A 523 -16.80 -12.44 -13.38
C LYS A 523 -17.09 -11.13 -12.63
N ILE A 524 -16.10 -10.24 -12.52
CA ILE A 524 -16.27 -8.91 -11.94
C ILE A 524 -16.78 -8.01 -13.06
N THR A 525 -18.09 -7.81 -13.14
CA THR A 525 -18.72 -7.13 -14.29
C THR A 525 -18.89 -5.62 -14.10
N GLN A 526 -18.93 -5.16 -12.85
CA GLN A 526 -19.22 -3.78 -12.48
C GLN A 526 -18.64 -3.41 -11.11
N GLY A 527 -18.25 -2.15 -10.96
CA GLY A 527 -17.91 -1.53 -9.68
C GLY A 527 -19.16 -1.11 -8.91
N SER A 528 -19.17 -1.27 -7.59
CA SER A 528 -20.31 -1.03 -6.70
C SER A 528 -19.85 -0.54 -5.33
N LEU A 529 -20.75 0.15 -4.62
CA LEU A 529 -20.49 0.70 -3.29
C LEU A 529 -21.49 0.13 -2.28
N THR A 530 -20.99 -0.43 -1.17
CA THR A 530 -21.84 -0.73 -0.01
C THR A 530 -21.46 0.19 1.13
N LYS A 531 -22.42 0.97 1.64
CA LYS A 531 -22.28 1.81 2.82
C LYS A 531 -22.97 1.18 4.02
N SER A 532 -22.19 0.90 5.06
CA SER A 532 -22.65 0.39 6.35
C SER A 532 -22.13 1.25 7.51
N GLY A 533 -22.55 0.93 8.74
CA GLY A 533 -22.13 1.64 9.95
C GLY A 533 -22.89 2.94 10.18
N ALA A 534 -22.91 3.43 11.42
CA ALA A 534 -23.75 4.55 11.85
C ALA A 534 -23.29 5.94 11.38
N GLY A 535 -22.06 6.07 10.85
CA GLY A 535 -21.51 7.33 10.34
C GLY A 535 -22.12 7.77 9.00
N SER A 536 -21.68 8.94 8.52
CA SER A 536 -22.15 9.54 7.27
C SER A 536 -21.06 9.64 6.21
N LEU A 537 -21.39 9.32 4.97
CA LEU A 537 -20.55 9.61 3.81
C LEU A 537 -21.33 10.46 2.80
N TRP A 538 -20.70 11.50 2.27
CA TRP A 538 -21.26 12.33 1.21
C TRP A 538 -20.49 12.14 -0.09
N LEU A 539 -21.18 11.90 -1.20
CA LEU A 539 -20.61 11.88 -2.54
C LEU A 539 -20.98 13.19 -3.25
N THR A 540 -19.99 14.03 -3.53
CA THR A 540 -20.18 15.31 -4.24
C THR A 540 -19.65 15.28 -5.66
N GLY A 541 -18.93 14.22 -6.04
CA GLY A 541 -18.48 13.98 -7.41
C GLY A 541 -19.59 13.44 -8.32
N LYS A 542 -19.32 13.45 -9.63
CA LYS A 542 -20.18 12.81 -10.64
C LYS A 542 -19.80 11.35 -10.79
N ASN A 543 -20.53 10.46 -10.14
CA ASN A 543 -20.21 9.04 -10.09
C ASN A 543 -20.90 8.28 -11.23
N SER A 544 -20.13 7.49 -11.97
CA SER A 544 -20.57 6.76 -13.15
C SER A 544 -20.28 5.25 -13.11
N TYR A 545 -19.91 4.69 -11.94
CA TYR A 545 -19.79 3.25 -11.77
C TYR A 545 -21.15 2.55 -12.01
N ARG A 546 -21.12 1.33 -12.53
CA ARG A 546 -22.32 0.68 -13.10
C ARG A 546 -23.09 -0.19 -12.10
N GLY A 547 -22.43 -0.68 -11.07
CA GLY A 547 -23.05 -1.52 -10.05
C GLY A 547 -23.78 -0.73 -8.98
N ASP A 548 -24.68 -1.41 -8.29
CA ASP A 548 -25.59 -0.77 -7.33
C ASP A 548 -24.84 -0.10 -6.18
N THR A 549 -25.47 0.94 -5.66
CA THR A 549 -25.10 1.57 -4.40
C THR A 549 -26.01 1.04 -3.31
N VAL A 550 -25.47 0.26 -2.37
CA VAL A 550 -26.25 -0.35 -1.29
C VAL A 550 -26.01 0.42 0.00
N ILE A 551 -27.07 0.86 0.68
CA ILE A 551 -27.02 1.61 1.93
C ILE A 551 -27.70 0.78 3.03
N ASN A 552 -26.91 0.09 3.84
CA ASN A 552 -27.40 -0.77 4.93
C ASN A 552 -27.45 -0.05 6.28
N GLY A 553 -26.70 1.05 6.44
CA GLY A 553 -26.65 1.77 7.72
C GLY A 553 -26.02 3.16 7.64
N GLY A 554 -26.42 4.00 8.59
CA GLY A 554 -25.99 5.40 8.65
C GLY A 554 -26.56 6.22 7.50
N GLU A 555 -25.85 7.26 7.10
CA GLU A 555 -26.26 8.15 6.03
C GLU A 555 -25.29 8.07 4.85
N LEU A 556 -25.84 7.94 3.64
CA LEU A 556 -25.17 8.27 2.40
C LEU A 556 -25.85 9.52 1.83
N GLY A 557 -25.08 10.58 1.59
CA GLY A 557 -25.55 11.80 0.95
C GLY A 557 -25.06 11.90 -0.49
N ILE A 558 -25.90 12.37 -1.41
CA ILE A 558 -25.48 12.86 -2.74
C ILE A 558 -25.55 14.38 -2.68
N GLY A 559 -24.38 15.03 -2.57
CA GLY A 559 -24.29 16.48 -2.40
C GLY A 559 -24.62 17.27 -3.68
N LEU A 560 -24.77 18.58 -3.54
CA LEU A 560 -25.07 19.48 -4.66
C LEU A 560 -24.06 19.32 -5.81
N GLY A 561 -24.55 19.11 -7.02
CA GLY A 561 -23.73 18.89 -8.22
C GLY A 561 -23.16 17.47 -8.36
N GLY A 562 -23.27 16.65 -7.32
CA GLY A 562 -22.91 15.23 -7.34
C GLY A 562 -24.01 14.37 -7.97
N SER A 563 -23.63 13.19 -8.44
CA SER A 563 -24.57 12.24 -9.04
C SER A 563 -24.19 10.79 -8.79
N ILE A 564 -25.18 9.90 -8.75
CA ILE A 564 -24.99 8.45 -8.87
C ILE A 564 -25.89 7.97 -10.02
N VAL A 565 -25.30 7.36 -11.05
CA VAL A 565 -26.03 6.88 -12.23
C VAL A 565 -26.55 5.45 -12.09
N SER A 566 -26.00 4.65 -11.18
CA SER A 566 -26.47 3.29 -10.88
C SER A 566 -27.61 3.31 -9.87
N ALA A 567 -28.31 2.18 -9.73
CA ALA A 567 -29.40 2.07 -8.77
C ALA A 567 -28.89 2.24 -7.33
N SER A 568 -29.67 2.92 -6.50
CA SER A 568 -29.42 3.02 -5.06
C SER A 568 -30.45 2.17 -4.30
N ILE A 569 -29.98 1.26 -3.46
CA ILE A 569 -30.79 0.32 -2.69
C ILE A 569 -30.59 0.62 -1.20
N ILE A 570 -31.66 1.00 -0.52
CA ILE A 570 -31.64 1.39 0.89
C ILE A 570 -32.29 0.28 1.71
N ASN A 571 -31.56 -0.24 2.70
CA ASN A 571 -31.98 -1.33 3.56
C ASN A 571 -31.91 -0.94 5.04
N ASP A 572 -32.53 -1.76 5.89
CA ASP A 572 -32.36 -1.78 7.34
C ASP A 572 -32.52 -0.41 8.02
N THR A 573 -31.41 0.24 8.39
CA THR A 573 -31.42 1.56 9.06
C THR A 573 -30.82 2.66 8.20
N GLY A 574 -30.44 2.32 6.97
CA GLY A 574 -29.82 3.20 6.00
C GLY A 574 -30.68 4.42 5.68
N LEU A 575 -30.02 5.55 5.48
CA LEU A 575 -30.59 6.78 4.99
C LEU A 575 -29.86 7.21 3.73
N LEU A 576 -30.59 7.42 2.63
CA LEU A 576 -30.10 8.15 1.46
C LEU A 576 -30.62 9.58 1.50
N THR A 577 -29.73 10.56 1.54
CA THR A 577 -30.06 11.99 1.40
C THR A 577 -29.64 12.47 0.01
N VAL A 578 -30.53 13.13 -0.72
CA VAL A 578 -30.28 13.57 -2.10
C VAL A 578 -30.44 15.09 -2.21
N ASP A 579 -29.31 15.78 -2.41
CA ASP A 579 -29.23 17.20 -2.82
C ASP A 579 -28.87 17.35 -4.31
N GLY A 580 -28.14 16.35 -4.86
CA GLY A 580 -27.77 16.23 -6.26
C GLY A 580 -28.71 15.30 -7.04
N THR A 581 -28.14 14.37 -7.82
CA THR A 581 -28.92 13.47 -8.68
C THR A 581 -28.71 11.99 -8.34
N ALA A 582 -29.78 11.29 -7.97
CA ALA A 582 -29.83 9.83 -7.95
C ALA A 582 -30.52 9.29 -9.22
N ALA A 583 -30.09 8.14 -9.72
CA ALA A 583 -30.82 7.40 -10.74
C ALA A 583 -32.04 6.68 -10.11
N ALA A 584 -32.21 5.39 -10.33
CA ALA A 584 -33.28 4.62 -9.68
C ALA A 584 -32.99 4.44 -8.18
N VAL A 585 -34.01 4.60 -7.34
CA VAL A 585 -33.92 4.38 -5.89
C VAL A 585 -34.93 3.32 -5.46
N THR A 586 -34.46 2.31 -4.74
CA THR A 586 -35.30 1.33 -4.06
C THR A 586 -35.12 1.47 -2.56
N ALA A 587 -36.17 1.82 -1.82
CA ALA A 587 -36.17 1.79 -0.36
C ALA A 587 -36.91 0.53 0.12
N ASN A 588 -36.18 -0.40 0.70
CA ASN A 588 -36.73 -1.59 1.34
C ASN A 588 -37.16 -1.28 2.79
N ALA A 589 -37.85 -2.21 3.45
CA ALA A 589 -38.33 -2.05 4.82
C ALA A 589 -37.23 -1.53 5.77
N GLY A 590 -37.53 -0.44 6.49
CA GLY A 590 -36.61 0.25 7.40
C GLY A 590 -35.69 1.29 6.74
N GLY A 591 -35.40 1.14 5.44
CA GLY A 591 -34.65 2.11 4.66
C GLY A 591 -35.37 3.44 4.55
N ARG A 592 -34.62 4.54 4.62
CA ARG A 592 -35.14 5.91 4.59
C ARG A 592 -34.58 6.69 3.42
N LEU A 593 -35.43 7.41 2.73
CA LEU A 593 -35.05 8.32 1.64
C LEU A 593 -35.44 9.75 2.02
N LYS A 594 -34.50 10.68 1.87
CA LYS A 594 -34.71 12.12 2.02
C LYS A 594 -34.27 12.83 0.74
N ILE A 595 -35.21 13.44 0.04
CA ILE A 595 -34.92 14.25 -1.15
C ILE A 595 -35.13 15.71 -0.76
N ASN A 596 -34.07 16.52 -0.83
CA ASN A 596 -34.13 17.94 -0.51
C ASN A 596 -34.56 18.76 -1.74
N THR A 597 -34.79 20.06 -1.56
CA THR A 597 -35.38 20.94 -2.58
C THR A 597 -34.66 20.93 -3.93
N THR A 598 -33.33 20.73 -3.94
CA THR A 598 -32.52 20.65 -5.17
C THR A 598 -32.32 19.23 -5.68
N GLY A 599 -32.67 18.22 -4.88
CA GLY A 599 -32.44 16.82 -5.16
C GLY A 599 -33.38 16.27 -6.22
N VAL A 600 -32.85 15.43 -7.10
CA VAL A 600 -33.62 14.73 -8.13
C VAL A 600 -33.33 13.24 -8.03
N THR A 601 -34.38 12.43 -8.14
CA THR A 601 -34.29 10.98 -8.29
C THR A 601 -34.99 10.56 -9.58
N GLY A 602 -34.55 9.46 -10.19
CA GLY A 602 -35.28 8.74 -11.22
C GLY A 602 -36.42 7.90 -10.61
N ASP A 603 -36.64 6.70 -11.13
CA ASP A 603 -37.69 5.80 -10.63
C ASP A 603 -37.52 5.52 -9.13
N LEU A 604 -38.63 5.60 -8.39
CA LEU A 604 -38.68 5.31 -6.95
C LEU A 604 -39.54 4.07 -6.69
N THR A 605 -38.94 3.06 -6.08
CA THR A 605 -39.61 1.84 -5.60
C THR A 605 -39.58 1.78 -4.07
N LEU A 606 -40.73 1.51 -3.45
CA LEU A 606 -40.87 1.40 -1.99
C LEU A 606 -41.36 -0.01 -1.63
N ASN A 607 -40.45 -0.83 -1.09
CA ASN A 607 -40.70 -2.23 -0.72
C ASN A 607 -40.82 -2.34 0.80
N GLY A 608 -41.90 -1.82 1.35
CA GLY A 608 -42.19 -1.83 2.78
C GLY A 608 -43.52 -1.15 3.06
N GLY A 609 -44.25 -1.56 4.09
CA GLY A 609 -45.47 -0.88 4.49
C GLY A 609 -45.16 0.57 4.83
N PHE A 610 -45.89 1.52 4.22
CA PHE A 610 -45.87 2.91 4.64
C PHE A 610 -46.31 2.94 6.11
N ALA A 611 -45.40 3.31 7.02
CA ALA A 611 -45.76 3.69 8.38
C ALA A 611 -46.08 5.18 8.40
#